data_AF-A0A2S9FBD4-F1
#
_entry.id   AF-A0A2S9FBD4-F1
#
_cell.length_a   1.000
_cell.length_b   1.000
_cell.length_c   1.000
_cell.angle_alpha   90.00
_cell.angle_beta   90.00
_cell.angle_gamma   90.00
#
_symmetry.space_group_name_H-M   'P 1'
#
loop_
_entity.id
_entity.type
_entity.pdbx_description
1 polymer ?
#
loop_
_entity_poly.entity_id
_entity_poly.type
_entity_poly.pdbx_seq_one_letter_code
_entity_poly.pdbx_strand_id
1 'polypeptide(L)'
;AIPFTTGLLVGIGETLTERAETVHAIRRSHKEFGHVQEVIVQNFRAKDHTAMAATPDAGLDDFLATIAVTRLVMGPKVRIQAPPNLVSREECLALIGAGVDDWGGVSPLTPDHVNPERPWPALDELAAVTAEAGYDLVQRLTAQPQYVQAGGGWIDPRVFGHVAALADPDTGLALDVNPVGRPWQEPDEATESLGRTDLHASIDTEGRLTETRSDLDDAFGDWESIRAKVEELAARAPERIDTDVLAALRAAERDPAGCSDDEYLALATADGPALEAVTALADSLRRDVVGDDVTFVVNRNINFTNICYTGCRFCAFAQRKGDADAYSLSTDEVAERAWEAHVAGATEVCMQGGIDPELPVTGYADLVRAVKARVPSMHVHAFSPMEIANGVTK
;
A
#
# COMPACT_ATOMS: atom_id res chain seq x y z
N ALA A 1 -20.68 -0.70 -4.65
CA ALA A 1 -19.92 -0.34 -3.43
C ALA A 1 -19.85 -1.57 -2.52
N ILE A 2 -18.90 -1.62 -1.59
CA ILE A 2 -18.73 -2.77 -0.66
C ILE A 2 -18.64 -2.22 0.77
N PRO A 3 -19.41 -2.76 1.73
CA PRO A 3 -19.26 -2.39 3.13
C PRO A 3 -17.90 -2.87 3.63
N PHE A 4 -17.13 -1.98 4.25
CA PHE A 4 -15.74 -2.23 4.60
C PHE A 4 -15.53 -2.12 6.11
N THR A 5 -14.71 -3.01 6.66
CA THR A 5 -14.26 -2.96 8.06
C THR A 5 -12.83 -2.40 8.08
N THR A 6 -12.57 -1.44 8.95
CA THR A 6 -11.25 -0.85 9.17
C THR A 6 -11.01 -0.65 10.65
N GLY A 7 -9.88 -0.10 11.09
CA GLY A 7 -9.60 0.03 12.51
C GLY A 7 -8.25 0.64 12.83
N LEU A 8 -7.93 0.62 14.13
CA LEU A 8 -6.68 1.09 14.69
C LEU A 8 -6.22 0.20 15.85
N LEU A 9 -4.90 0.14 16.03
CA LEU A 9 -4.26 -0.48 17.19
C LEU A 9 -3.94 0.59 18.24
N VAL A 10 -4.11 0.24 19.51
CA VAL A 10 -3.83 1.10 20.67
C VAL A 10 -2.65 0.55 21.45
N GLY A 11 -1.64 1.36 21.71
CA GLY A 11 -0.47 0.98 22.52
C GLY A 11 0.70 0.41 21.73
N ILE A 12 0.82 0.76 20.44
CA ILE A 12 1.96 0.37 19.59
C ILE A 12 3.08 1.43 19.55
N GLY A 13 2.97 2.47 20.37
CA GLY A 13 3.90 3.61 20.41
C GLY A 13 3.38 4.87 19.72
N GLU A 14 2.11 4.85 19.28
CA GLU A 14 1.43 6.01 18.72
C GLU A 14 1.16 7.08 19.78
N THR A 15 1.20 8.34 19.35
CA THR A 15 0.78 9.50 20.13
C THR A 15 -0.74 9.66 20.12
N LEU A 16 -1.27 10.41 21.09
CA LEU A 16 -2.71 10.74 21.12
C LEU A 16 -3.16 11.52 19.87
N THR A 17 -2.26 12.33 19.29
CA THR A 17 -2.53 13.06 18.04
C THR A 17 -2.70 12.11 16.87
N GLU A 18 -1.76 11.19 16.65
CA GLU A 18 -1.84 10.20 15.56
C GLU A 18 -3.09 9.32 15.67
N ARG A 19 -3.47 8.97 16.91
CA ARG A 19 -4.69 8.22 17.19
C ARG A 19 -5.95 9.02 16.79
N ALA A 20 -6.03 10.29 17.17
CA ALA A 20 -7.15 11.15 16.81
C ALA A 20 -7.24 11.39 15.30
N GLU A 21 -6.09 11.62 14.64
CA GLU A 21 -5.99 11.79 13.19
C GLU A 21 -6.46 10.55 12.44
N THR A 22 -6.10 9.36 12.93
CA THR A 22 -6.56 8.07 12.38
C THR A 22 -8.08 7.96 12.42
N VAL A 23 -8.70 8.23 13.58
CA VAL A 23 -10.17 8.18 13.71
C VAL A 23 -10.84 9.23 12.82
N HIS A 24 -10.28 10.43 12.71
CA HIS A 24 -10.78 11.45 11.81
C HIS A 24 -10.65 11.08 10.33
N ALA A 25 -9.56 10.42 9.93
CA ALA A 25 -9.38 9.92 8.58
C ALA A 25 -10.44 8.86 8.22
N ILE A 26 -10.68 7.90 9.12
CA ILE A 26 -11.75 6.91 8.96
C ILE A 26 -13.12 7.59 8.84
N ARG A 27 -13.38 8.62 9.67
CA ARG A 27 -14.63 9.40 9.60
C ARG A 27 -14.78 10.16 8.29
N ARG A 28 -13.73 10.80 7.76
CA ARG A 28 -13.76 11.49 6.47
C ARG A 28 -14.12 10.50 5.35
N SER A 29 -13.41 9.38 5.29
CA SER A 29 -13.65 8.32 4.30
C SER A 29 -15.09 7.76 4.38
N HIS A 30 -15.61 7.52 5.59
CA HIS A 30 -17.00 7.10 5.75
C HIS A 30 -18.01 8.20 5.38
N LYS A 31 -17.73 9.48 5.65
CA LYS A 31 -18.62 10.58 5.26
C LYS A 31 -18.75 10.71 3.74
N GLU A 32 -17.67 10.44 3.01
CA GLU A 32 -17.63 10.53 1.56
C GLU A 32 -18.38 9.35 0.91
N PHE A 33 -18.02 8.12 1.27
CA PHE A 33 -18.52 6.95 0.55
C PHE A 33 -19.61 6.19 1.30
N GLY A 34 -19.85 6.45 2.58
CA GLY A 34 -20.85 5.75 3.39
C GLY A 34 -20.55 4.27 3.64
N HIS A 35 -19.32 3.81 3.39
CA HIS A 35 -18.94 2.40 3.26
C HIS A 35 -18.40 1.73 4.53
N VAL A 36 -17.83 2.49 5.48
CA VAL A 36 -17.31 1.92 6.72
C VAL A 36 -18.46 1.36 7.56
N GLN A 37 -18.54 0.04 7.67
CA GLN A 37 -19.56 -0.62 8.49
C GLN A 37 -19.17 -0.73 9.96
N GLU A 38 -17.87 -0.82 10.20
CA GLU A 38 -17.30 -1.19 11.48
C GLU A 38 -15.88 -0.61 11.60
N VAL A 39 -15.58 -0.10 12.79
CA VAL A 39 -14.25 0.34 13.18
C VAL A 39 -13.76 -0.53 14.33
N ILE A 40 -12.70 -1.31 14.08
CA ILE A 40 -12.04 -2.13 15.08
C ILE A 40 -11.11 -1.25 15.90
N VAL A 41 -11.33 -1.20 17.20
CA VAL A 41 -10.37 -0.64 18.16
C VAL A 41 -9.77 -1.81 18.91
N GLN A 42 -8.50 -2.11 18.66
CA GLN A 42 -7.83 -3.26 19.25
C GLN A 42 -6.63 -2.82 20.08
N ASN A 43 -6.52 -3.33 21.29
CA ASN A 43 -5.37 -3.12 22.15
C ASN A 43 -4.17 -3.96 21.71
N PHE A 44 -2.98 -3.37 21.83
CA PHE A 44 -1.71 -4.08 21.74
C PHE A 44 -1.53 -4.98 22.97
N ARG A 45 -1.10 -6.21 22.68
CA ARG A 45 -0.66 -7.20 23.67
C ARG A 45 0.74 -7.67 23.29
N ALA A 46 1.67 -7.57 24.23
CA ALA A 46 3.06 -7.93 24.03
C ALA A 46 3.21 -9.45 23.85
N LYS A 47 4.17 -9.84 23.00
CA LYS A 47 4.48 -11.23 22.69
C LYS A 47 5.97 -11.46 22.68
N ASP A 48 6.42 -12.49 23.39
CA ASP A 48 7.82 -12.84 23.62
C ASP A 48 8.66 -12.98 22.34
N HIS A 49 8.03 -13.32 21.22
CA HIS A 49 8.71 -13.57 19.93
C HIS A 49 8.54 -12.43 18.92
N THR A 50 8.12 -11.25 19.36
CA THR A 50 7.97 -10.06 18.50
C THR A 50 9.02 -9.00 18.83
N ALA A 51 9.30 -8.10 17.89
CA ALA A 51 10.21 -6.98 18.11
C ALA A 51 9.76 -6.07 19.28
N MET A 52 8.48 -6.10 19.62
CA MET A 52 7.87 -5.32 20.70
C MET A 52 7.64 -6.14 21.98
N ALA A 53 8.36 -7.26 22.17
CA ALA A 53 8.23 -8.11 23.36
C ALA A 53 8.45 -7.36 24.69
N ALA A 54 9.30 -6.34 24.70
CA ALA A 54 9.60 -5.52 25.88
C ALA A 54 8.66 -4.31 26.04
N THR A 55 7.76 -4.06 25.08
CA THR A 55 6.77 -2.99 25.15
C THR A 55 5.65 -3.42 26.09
N PRO A 56 5.21 -2.59 27.04
CA PRO A 56 4.06 -2.93 27.89
C PRO A 56 2.78 -3.07 27.07
N ASP A 57 1.88 -3.93 27.54
CA ASP A 57 0.51 -3.99 27.03
C ASP A 57 -0.16 -2.60 27.07
N ALA A 58 -1.11 -2.38 26.16
CA ALA A 58 -1.89 -1.15 26.18
C ALA A 58 -2.66 -0.99 27.50
N GLY A 59 -2.58 0.21 28.09
CA GLY A 59 -3.33 0.54 29.30
C GLY A 59 -4.84 0.51 29.06
N LEU A 60 -5.59 -0.02 30.04
CA LEU A 60 -7.05 -0.13 29.93
C LEU A 60 -7.72 1.25 29.78
N ASP A 61 -7.31 2.25 30.56
CA ASP A 61 -7.90 3.60 30.50
C ASP A 61 -7.71 4.24 29.12
N ASP A 62 -6.53 4.09 28.52
CA ASP A 62 -6.24 4.57 27.16
C ASP A 62 -7.07 3.83 26.11
N PHE A 63 -7.28 2.53 26.30
CA PHE A 63 -8.10 1.72 25.41
C PHE A 63 -9.58 2.12 25.47
N LEU A 64 -10.13 2.25 26.68
CA LEU A 64 -11.50 2.71 26.92
C LEU A 64 -11.72 4.12 26.37
N ALA A 65 -10.79 5.04 26.64
CA ALA A 65 -10.85 6.41 26.11
C ALA A 65 -10.87 6.41 24.58
N THR A 66 -10.06 5.55 23.94
CA THR A 66 -10.02 5.43 22.47
C THR A 66 -11.33 4.92 21.92
N ILE A 67 -11.92 3.88 22.52
CA ILE A 67 -13.22 3.35 22.11
C ILE A 67 -14.30 4.44 22.21
N ALA A 68 -14.36 5.13 23.35
CA ALA A 68 -15.36 6.18 23.58
C ALA A 68 -15.20 7.35 22.60
N VAL A 69 -13.98 7.81 22.35
CA VAL A 69 -13.71 8.85 21.36
C VAL A 69 -14.06 8.38 19.95
N THR A 70 -13.71 7.13 19.59
CA THR A 70 -14.05 6.57 18.27
C THR A 70 -15.56 6.51 18.07
N ARG A 71 -16.32 6.06 19.08
CA ARG A 71 -17.79 6.08 19.08
C ARG A 71 -18.35 7.49 18.85
N LEU A 72 -17.82 8.49 19.54
CA LEU A 72 -18.28 9.88 19.42
C LEU A 72 -17.97 10.47 18.03
N VAL A 73 -16.75 10.25 17.51
CA VAL A 73 -16.32 10.82 16.22
C VAL A 73 -17.03 10.14 15.04
N MET A 74 -17.17 8.81 15.08
CA MET A 74 -17.84 8.04 14.03
C MET A 74 -19.35 8.23 14.05
N GLY A 75 -19.90 8.54 15.23
CA GLY A 75 -21.32 8.75 15.44
C GLY A 75 -22.11 7.44 15.62
N PRO A 76 -23.44 7.53 15.73
CA PRO A 76 -24.27 6.42 16.21
C PRO A 76 -24.50 5.30 15.20
N LYS A 77 -24.15 5.49 13.93
CA LYS A 77 -24.47 4.53 12.84
C LYS A 77 -23.36 3.53 12.51
N VAL A 78 -22.13 3.83 12.90
CA VAL A 78 -20.97 2.98 12.62
C VAL A 78 -20.74 2.06 13.80
N ARG A 79 -20.47 0.77 13.55
CA ARG A 79 -20.19 -0.18 14.63
C ARG A 79 -18.78 0.00 15.16
N ILE A 80 -18.62 -0.12 16.47
CA ILE A 80 -17.31 -0.07 17.14
C ILE A 80 -17.06 -1.47 17.68
N GLN A 81 -16.05 -2.12 17.11
CA GLN A 81 -15.70 -3.49 17.42
C GLN A 81 -14.48 -3.52 18.34
N ALA A 82 -14.52 -4.38 19.35
CA ALA A 82 -13.35 -4.68 20.18
C ALA A 82 -13.24 -6.20 20.43
N PRO A 83 -12.02 -6.74 20.57
CA PRO A 83 -11.82 -8.17 20.81
C PRO A 83 -12.03 -8.53 22.29
N PRO A 84 -12.99 -9.41 22.64
CA PRO A 84 -13.28 -9.75 24.02
C PRO A 84 -12.25 -10.72 24.63
N ASN A 85 -11.47 -11.45 23.81
CA ASN A 85 -10.43 -12.36 24.28
C ASN A 85 -9.16 -11.66 24.79
N LEU A 86 -8.98 -10.37 24.46
CA LEU A 86 -7.80 -9.59 24.84
C LEU A 86 -8.01 -8.76 26.11
N VAL A 87 -9.11 -8.99 26.82
CA VAL A 87 -9.45 -8.33 28.09
C VAL A 87 -10.11 -9.34 29.04
N SER A 88 -10.21 -8.99 30.32
CA SER A 88 -10.95 -9.76 31.31
C SER A 88 -12.46 -9.54 31.18
N ARG A 89 -13.25 -10.41 31.83
CA ARG A 89 -14.73 -10.31 31.86
C ARG A 89 -15.22 -8.96 32.38
N GLU A 90 -14.61 -8.43 33.44
CA GLU A 90 -14.98 -7.14 34.02
C GLU A 90 -14.64 -5.99 33.05
N GLU A 91 -13.49 -6.08 32.39
CA GLU A 91 -13.09 -5.12 31.35
C GLU A 91 -14.03 -5.15 30.15
N CYS A 92 -14.60 -6.29 29.76
CA CYS A 92 -15.64 -6.35 28.72
C CYS A 92 -16.86 -5.47 29.04
N LEU A 93 -17.32 -5.44 30.29
CA LEU A 93 -18.42 -4.54 30.70
C LEU A 93 -18.01 -3.07 30.51
N ALA A 94 -16.76 -2.74 30.84
CA ALA A 94 -16.22 -1.40 30.60
C ALA A 94 -16.13 -1.08 29.10
N LEU A 95 -15.78 -2.04 28.24
CA LEU A 95 -15.76 -1.85 26.79
C LEU A 95 -17.16 -1.51 26.23
N ILE A 96 -18.20 -2.24 26.67
CA ILE A 96 -19.60 -1.90 26.32
C ILE A 96 -19.93 -0.49 26.83
N GLY A 97 -19.59 -0.18 28.09
CA GLY A 97 -19.79 1.14 28.68
C GLY A 97 -19.10 2.27 27.93
N ALA A 98 -17.96 2.00 27.29
CA ALA A 98 -17.24 2.92 26.43
C ALA A 98 -17.85 3.05 25.02
N GLY A 99 -18.75 2.15 24.61
CA GLY A 99 -19.51 2.25 23.37
C GLY A 99 -19.21 1.18 22.32
N VAL A 100 -18.59 0.06 22.70
CA VAL A 100 -18.54 -1.14 21.86
C VAL A 100 -19.96 -1.67 21.64
N ASP A 101 -20.28 -2.00 20.39
CA ASP A 101 -21.54 -2.64 20.00
C ASP A 101 -21.33 -3.85 19.06
N ASP A 102 -20.07 -4.27 18.89
CA ASP A 102 -19.69 -5.45 18.11
C ASP A 102 -18.53 -6.18 18.78
N TRP A 103 -18.69 -7.48 19.03
CA TRP A 103 -17.64 -8.31 19.60
C TRP A 103 -16.82 -8.96 18.49
N GLY A 104 -15.59 -8.46 18.31
CA GLY A 104 -14.71 -8.90 17.24
C GLY A 104 -13.91 -10.13 17.57
N GLY A 105 -13.64 -10.97 16.56
CA GLY A 105 -12.88 -12.20 16.77
C GLY A 105 -13.59 -13.09 17.78
N VAL A 106 -14.66 -13.75 17.36
CA VAL A 106 -15.35 -14.73 18.20
C VAL A 106 -15.56 -15.96 17.34
N SER A 107 -14.98 -17.09 17.77
CA SER A 107 -15.18 -18.36 17.09
C SER A 107 -15.28 -19.48 18.12
N PRO A 108 -16.40 -20.23 18.15
CA PRO A 108 -16.49 -21.43 18.98
C PRO A 108 -15.80 -22.64 18.33
N LEU A 109 -15.30 -22.52 17.10
CA LEU A 109 -14.80 -23.65 16.29
C LEU A 109 -13.30 -23.60 16.02
N THR A 110 -12.71 -22.40 15.98
CA THR A 110 -11.32 -22.20 15.55
C THR A 110 -10.50 -21.53 16.64
N PRO A 111 -9.22 -21.87 16.80
CA PRO A 111 -8.33 -21.11 17.68
C PRO A 111 -8.07 -19.70 17.12
N ASP A 112 -7.65 -18.77 17.98
CA ASP A 112 -7.08 -17.49 17.53
C ASP A 112 -5.65 -17.77 17.04
N HIS A 113 -5.42 -17.65 15.73
CA HIS A 113 -4.08 -17.84 15.15
C HIS A 113 -3.14 -16.67 15.42
N VAL A 114 -3.69 -15.49 15.74
CA VAL A 114 -2.92 -14.30 16.07
C VAL A 114 -2.50 -14.37 17.53
N ASN A 115 -3.43 -14.62 18.46
CA ASN A 115 -3.17 -14.73 19.91
C ASN A 115 -3.55 -16.13 20.42
N PRO A 116 -2.82 -17.20 20.05
CA PRO A 116 -3.15 -18.57 20.46
C PRO A 116 -3.20 -18.77 21.98
N GLU A 117 -2.53 -17.90 22.74
CA GLU A 117 -2.54 -17.85 24.20
C GLU A 117 -3.79 -17.19 24.81
N ARG A 118 -4.64 -16.57 23.99
CA ARG A 118 -5.88 -15.88 24.38
C ARG A 118 -7.09 -16.49 23.65
N PRO A 119 -7.61 -17.64 24.13
CA PRO A 119 -8.72 -18.32 23.45
C PRO A 119 -9.97 -17.44 23.42
N TRP A 120 -10.81 -17.65 22.41
CA TRP A 120 -12.10 -16.97 22.31
C TRP A 120 -12.98 -17.31 23.52
N PRO A 121 -13.69 -16.32 24.12
CA PRO A 121 -14.70 -16.58 25.12
C PRO A 121 -15.79 -17.50 24.58
N ALA A 122 -16.35 -18.35 25.43
CA ALA A 122 -17.51 -19.15 25.05
C ALA A 122 -18.71 -18.23 24.77
N LEU A 123 -19.55 -18.59 23.80
CA LEU A 123 -20.71 -17.77 23.43
C LEU A 123 -21.67 -17.53 24.61
N ASP A 124 -21.87 -18.53 25.47
CA ASP A 124 -22.70 -18.39 26.67
C ASP A 124 -22.13 -17.37 27.67
N GLU A 125 -20.81 -17.29 27.79
CA GLU A 125 -20.14 -16.31 28.65
C GLU A 125 -20.26 -14.90 28.06
N LEU A 126 -20.05 -14.75 26.75
CA LEU A 126 -20.20 -13.48 26.06
C LEU A 126 -21.65 -12.98 26.09
N ALA A 127 -22.62 -13.88 25.95
CA ALA A 127 -24.04 -13.59 26.11
C ALA A 127 -24.35 -13.14 27.54
N ALA A 128 -23.81 -13.80 28.56
CA ALA A 128 -24.00 -13.42 29.96
C ALA A 128 -23.42 -12.03 30.27
N VAL A 129 -22.23 -11.70 29.77
CA VAL A 129 -21.61 -10.37 29.93
C VAL A 129 -22.41 -9.29 29.20
N THR A 130 -22.86 -9.57 27.98
CA THR A 130 -23.66 -8.64 27.18
C THR A 130 -25.01 -8.36 27.85
N ALA A 131 -25.66 -9.41 28.39
CA ALA A 131 -26.90 -9.31 29.15
C ALA A 131 -26.74 -8.55 30.47
N GLU A 132 -25.61 -8.73 31.17
CA GLU A 132 -25.28 -7.97 32.39
C GLU A 132 -25.17 -6.46 32.12
N ALA A 133 -24.67 -6.07 30.94
CA ALA A 133 -24.66 -4.69 30.48
C ALA A 133 -26.02 -4.17 29.97
N GLY A 134 -27.06 -5.03 29.93
CA GLY A 134 -28.42 -4.69 29.50
C GLY A 134 -28.67 -4.81 28.00
N TYR A 135 -27.86 -5.61 27.28
CA TYR A 135 -27.97 -5.82 25.84
C TYR A 135 -28.11 -7.32 25.50
N ASP A 136 -28.63 -7.61 24.31
CA ASP A 136 -28.69 -8.97 23.78
C ASP A 136 -27.49 -9.26 22.88
N LEU A 137 -26.89 -10.45 23.01
CA LEU A 137 -25.90 -10.93 22.05
C LEU A 137 -26.64 -11.50 20.84
N VAL A 138 -26.45 -10.89 19.67
CA VAL A 138 -27.18 -11.28 18.45
C VAL A 138 -26.20 -11.55 17.31
N GLN A 139 -26.45 -12.62 16.57
CA GLN A 139 -25.64 -12.99 15.41
C GLN A 139 -25.96 -12.10 14.20
N ARG A 140 -24.91 -11.66 13.51
CA ARG A 140 -25.00 -10.94 12.23
C ARG A 140 -24.31 -11.71 11.11
N LEU A 141 -24.60 -11.30 9.87
CA LEU A 141 -23.82 -11.72 8.70
C LEU A 141 -22.51 -10.92 8.63
N THR A 142 -21.68 -11.25 7.64
CA THR A 142 -20.42 -10.52 7.37
C THR A 142 -20.66 -9.04 7.11
N ALA A 143 -21.75 -8.69 6.42
CA ALA A 143 -22.18 -7.31 6.25
C ALA A 143 -23.13 -6.90 7.37
N GLN A 144 -22.96 -5.69 7.92
CA GLN A 144 -23.84 -5.14 8.95
C GLN A 144 -25.27 -4.94 8.42
N PRO A 145 -26.30 -5.04 9.28
CA PRO A 145 -27.69 -5.06 8.84
C PRO A 145 -28.11 -3.91 7.91
N GLN A 146 -27.64 -2.69 8.18
CA GLN A 146 -27.96 -1.53 7.35
C GLN A 146 -27.50 -1.66 5.89
N TYR A 147 -26.42 -2.40 5.63
CA TYR A 147 -25.92 -2.65 4.27
C TYR A 147 -26.61 -3.84 3.62
N VAL A 148 -26.94 -4.88 4.41
CA VAL A 148 -27.76 -6.00 3.96
C VAL A 148 -29.13 -5.50 3.49
N GLN A 149 -29.78 -4.65 4.30
CA GLN A 149 -31.09 -4.07 4.00
C GLN A 149 -31.07 -3.06 2.84
N ALA A 150 -29.94 -2.39 2.62
CA ALA A 150 -29.78 -1.48 1.49
C ALA A 150 -29.60 -2.20 0.13
N GLY A 151 -29.38 -3.52 0.13
CA GLY A 151 -29.42 -4.38 -1.06
C GLY A 151 -28.43 -3.98 -2.15
N GLY A 152 -28.92 -3.85 -3.39
CA GLY A 152 -28.10 -3.71 -4.61
C GLY A 152 -27.14 -2.52 -4.66
N GLY A 153 -27.23 -1.57 -3.72
CA GLY A 153 -26.22 -0.50 -3.58
C GLY A 153 -24.89 -0.98 -2.97
N TRP A 154 -24.93 -2.06 -2.20
CA TRP A 154 -23.81 -2.55 -1.37
C TRP A 154 -23.49 -4.03 -1.55
N ILE A 155 -24.46 -4.80 -2.04
CA ILE A 155 -24.35 -6.23 -2.28
C ILE A 155 -24.57 -6.47 -3.77
N ASP A 156 -23.61 -7.14 -4.41
CA ASP A 156 -23.71 -7.45 -5.84
C ASP A 156 -25.01 -8.25 -6.11
N PRO A 157 -25.80 -7.90 -7.14
CA PRO A 157 -27.03 -8.59 -7.47
C PRO A 157 -26.87 -10.12 -7.62
N ARG A 158 -25.70 -10.59 -8.07
CA ARG A 158 -25.37 -12.01 -8.23
C ARG A 158 -25.28 -12.74 -6.89
N VAL A 159 -24.84 -12.06 -5.83
CA VAL A 159 -24.74 -12.65 -4.48
C VAL A 159 -25.92 -12.30 -3.57
N PHE A 160 -26.71 -11.28 -3.91
CA PHE A 160 -27.82 -10.79 -3.10
C PHE A 160 -28.82 -11.90 -2.70
N GLY A 161 -29.19 -12.77 -3.64
CA GLY A 161 -30.11 -13.88 -3.36
C GLY A 161 -29.57 -14.90 -2.36
N HIS A 162 -28.25 -15.01 -2.20
CA HIS A 162 -27.61 -15.88 -1.19
C HIS A 162 -27.57 -15.20 0.16
N VAL A 163 -27.22 -13.91 0.20
CA VAL A 163 -27.23 -13.09 1.43
C VAL A 163 -28.64 -12.99 2.01
N ALA A 164 -29.64 -12.68 1.19
CA ALA A 164 -31.04 -12.56 1.61
C ALA A 164 -31.63 -13.89 2.14
N ALA A 165 -31.06 -15.04 1.78
CA ALA A 165 -31.50 -16.33 2.30
C ALA A 165 -31.02 -16.59 3.74
N LEU A 166 -30.01 -15.85 4.20
CA LEU A 166 -29.42 -15.97 5.53
C LEU A 166 -29.73 -14.77 6.43
N ALA A 167 -30.37 -13.73 5.88
CA ALA A 167 -30.71 -12.51 6.59
C ALA A 167 -32.19 -12.50 6.98
N ASP A 168 -32.48 -12.07 8.21
CA ASP A 168 -33.83 -11.73 8.62
C ASP A 168 -34.31 -10.50 7.83
N PRO A 169 -35.49 -10.55 7.19
CA PRO A 169 -35.92 -9.50 6.27
C PRO A 169 -36.25 -8.17 6.97
N ASP A 170 -36.63 -8.20 8.25
CA ASP A 170 -37.05 -7.02 9.00
C ASP A 170 -35.86 -6.34 9.67
N THR A 171 -34.90 -7.13 10.17
CA THR A 171 -33.77 -6.64 10.96
C THR A 171 -32.45 -6.62 10.22
N GLY A 172 -32.27 -7.44 9.18
CA GLY A 172 -31.00 -7.62 8.47
C GLY A 172 -29.95 -8.45 9.23
N LEU A 173 -30.31 -8.99 10.40
CA LEU A 173 -29.47 -9.86 11.21
C LEU A 173 -29.43 -11.28 10.65
N ALA A 174 -28.51 -12.12 11.14
CA ALA A 174 -28.43 -13.50 10.68
C ALA A 174 -29.62 -14.32 11.19
N LEU A 175 -30.19 -15.16 10.32
CA LEU A 175 -31.13 -16.20 10.71
C LEU A 175 -30.39 -17.36 11.37
N ASP A 176 -31.01 -17.98 12.37
CA ASP A 176 -30.53 -19.22 12.98
C ASP A 176 -30.84 -20.41 12.06
N VAL A 177 -30.08 -20.52 10.98
CA VAL A 177 -30.22 -21.56 9.94
C VAL A 177 -28.85 -22.07 9.50
N ASN A 178 -28.77 -23.36 9.15
CA ASN A 178 -27.60 -23.90 8.50
C ASN A 178 -27.57 -23.49 7.03
N PRO A 179 -26.50 -22.83 6.54
CA PRO A 179 -26.40 -22.45 5.14
C PRO A 179 -26.48 -23.66 4.22
N VAL A 180 -27.34 -23.60 3.20
CA VAL A 180 -27.44 -24.60 2.14
C VAL A 180 -27.02 -23.94 0.84
N GLY A 181 -26.06 -24.56 0.13
CA GLY A 181 -25.58 -24.07 -1.16
C GLY A 181 -26.74 -23.93 -2.15
N ARG A 182 -26.90 -22.75 -2.72
CA ARG A 182 -27.83 -22.51 -3.83
C ARG A 182 -27.07 -22.63 -5.16
N PRO A 183 -27.72 -23.12 -6.23
CA PRO A 183 -27.11 -23.08 -7.56
C PRO A 183 -26.66 -21.66 -7.90
N TRP A 184 -25.41 -21.53 -8.37
CA TRP A 184 -24.90 -20.27 -8.90
C TRP A 184 -25.76 -19.85 -10.10
N GLN A 185 -26.24 -18.60 -10.08
CA GLN A 185 -27.30 -18.15 -10.99
C GLN A 185 -26.77 -17.69 -12.36
N GLU A 186 -25.47 -17.47 -12.47
CA GLU A 186 -24.79 -17.10 -13.72
C GLU A 186 -23.85 -18.22 -14.15
N PRO A 187 -23.52 -18.36 -15.45
CA PRO A 187 -22.39 -19.20 -15.82
C PRO A 187 -21.14 -18.64 -15.14
N ASP A 188 -20.26 -19.52 -14.65
CA ASP A 188 -18.88 -19.10 -14.40
C ASP A 188 -18.37 -18.53 -15.72
N GLU A 189 -18.17 -17.21 -15.79
CA GLU A 189 -17.35 -16.69 -16.87
C GLU A 189 -16.05 -17.49 -16.78
N ALA A 190 -15.65 -18.15 -17.86
CA ALA A 190 -14.35 -18.79 -17.96
C ALA A 190 -13.27 -17.70 -17.99
N THR A 191 -13.18 -16.90 -16.93
CA THR A 191 -11.95 -16.27 -16.54
C THR A 191 -11.05 -17.43 -16.15
N GLU A 192 -10.18 -17.83 -17.07
CA GLU A 192 -8.89 -18.40 -16.67
C GLU A 192 -8.43 -17.56 -15.48
N SER A 193 -8.20 -18.21 -14.33
CA SER A 193 -7.82 -17.48 -13.12
C SER A 193 -6.56 -16.69 -13.42
N LEU A 194 -6.71 -15.37 -13.59
CA LEU A 194 -5.60 -14.45 -13.83
C LEU A 194 -4.72 -14.28 -12.58
N GLY A 195 -5.15 -14.82 -11.43
CA GLY A 195 -4.42 -14.85 -10.17
C GLY A 195 -4.07 -16.27 -9.71
N ARG A 196 -3.09 -16.36 -8.79
CA ARG A 196 -2.58 -17.63 -8.25
C ARG A 196 -3.67 -18.42 -7.52
N THR A 197 -4.02 -19.60 -8.02
CA THR A 197 -5.02 -20.50 -7.44
C THR A 197 -4.45 -21.51 -6.44
N ASP A 198 -3.13 -21.48 -6.20
CA ASP A 198 -2.38 -22.51 -5.47
C ASP A 198 -1.72 -22.00 -4.18
N LEU A 199 -2.29 -20.96 -3.55
CA LEU A 199 -1.71 -20.24 -2.41
C LEU A 199 -1.16 -21.13 -1.28
N HIS A 200 -1.76 -22.31 -1.05
CA HIS A 200 -1.30 -23.27 -0.03
C HIS A 200 0.06 -23.92 -0.34
N ALA A 201 0.46 -24.00 -1.61
CA ALA A 201 1.71 -24.61 -2.06
C ALA A 201 2.78 -23.56 -2.33
N SER A 202 2.40 -22.44 -2.98
CA SER A 202 3.34 -21.40 -3.40
C SER A 202 3.85 -20.52 -2.24
N ILE A 203 3.09 -20.36 -1.14
CA ILE A 203 3.55 -19.59 0.03
C ILE A 203 4.36 -20.44 1.01
N ASP A 204 3.88 -21.63 1.35
CA ASP A 204 4.47 -22.45 2.41
C ASP A 204 5.68 -23.27 1.96
N THR A 205 5.77 -23.59 0.66
CA THR A 205 6.83 -24.48 0.13
C THR A 205 7.87 -23.75 -0.73
N GLU A 206 7.48 -22.73 -1.50
CA GLU A 206 8.37 -22.04 -2.47
C GLU A 206 8.58 -20.54 -2.15
N GLY A 207 7.62 -19.87 -1.52
CA GLY A 207 7.58 -18.42 -1.32
C GLY A 207 8.52 -17.84 -0.24
N ARG A 208 9.31 -18.68 0.44
CA ARG A 208 10.31 -18.25 1.44
C ARG A 208 11.76 -18.30 0.91
N LEU A 209 11.95 -18.42 -0.41
CA LEU A 209 13.28 -18.59 -1.01
C LEU A 209 13.89 -17.33 -1.65
N THR A 210 13.24 -16.16 -1.61
CA THR A 210 13.80 -14.90 -2.13
C THR A 210 13.52 -13.69 -1.23
N GLU A 211 14.44 -12.72 -1.20
CA GLU A 211 14.43 -11.57 -0.27
C GLU A 211 13.34 -10.51 -0.54
N THR A 212 12.63 -10.52 -1.69
CA THR A 212 11.54 -9.58 -1.99
C THR A 212 10.39 -10.22 -2.79
N ARG A 213 9.17 -9.66 -2.62
CA ARG A 213 7.91 -10.08 -3.26
C ARG A 213 7.85 -9.64 -4.74
N SER A 214 7.34 -10.51 -5.61
CA SER A 214 7.32 -10.34 -7.08
C SER A 214 6.02 -9.73 -7.65
N ASP A 215 5.11 -9.25 -6.82
CA ASP A 215 3.79 -8.68 -7.21
C ASP A 215 3.65 -7.21 -6.79
N LEU A 216 4.78 -6.49 -6.75
CA LEU A 216 4.85 -5.13 -6.21
C LEU A 216 4.02 -4.11 -6.99
N ASP A 217 3.84 -4.29 -8.30
CA ASP A 217 3.16 -3.31 -9.17
C ASP A 217 1.62 -3.47 -9.20
N ASP A 218 1.08 -4.64 -8.88
CA ASP A 218 -0.37 -4.88 -8.77
C ASP A 218 -0.91 -4.62 -7.34
N ALA A 219 -0.01 -4.39 -6.38
CA ALA A 219 -0.34 -4.21 -4.96
C ALA A 219 -0.79 -2.77 -4.60
N PHE A 220 -0.59 -1.79 -5.49
CA PHE A 220 -0.74 -0.36 -5.18
C PHE A 220 -1.71 0.41 -6.09
N GLY A 221 -2.93 -0.11 -6.24
CA GLY A 221 -4.14 0.71 -6.28
C GLY A 221 -4.40 1.65 -7.49
N ASP A 222 -5.65 2.10 -7.50
CA ASP A 222 -6.35 2.83 -8.57
C ASP A 222 -5.96 4.32 -8.63
N TRP A 223 -5.44 4.74 -9.79
CA TRP A 223 -4.96 6.10 -10.08
C TRP A 223 -6.05 7.18 -10.04
N GLU A 224 -7.34 6.81 -10.01
CA GLU A 224 -8.46 7.75 -9.79
C GLU A 224 -8.51 8.28 -8.33
N SER A 225 -8.10 7.46 -7.35
CA SER A 225 -8.00 7.82 -5.92
C SER A 225 -6.95 8.90 -5.63
N ILE A 226 -5.86 8.89 -6.42
CA ILE A 226 -4.80 9.90 -6.33
C ILE A 226 -5.31 11.25 -6.83
N ARG A 227 -6.17 11.26 -7.85
CA ARG A 227 -6.75 12.48 -8.42
C ARG A 227 -7.74 13.15 -7.46
N ALA A 228 -8.53 12.35 -6.74
CA ALA A 228 -9.43 12.85 -5.68
C ALA A 228 -8.66 13.41 -4.46
N LYS A 229 -7.53 12.81 -4.07
CA LYS A 229 -6.64 13.33 -3.01
C LYS A 229 -6.05 14.70 -3.34
N VAL A 230 -5.77 14.98 -4.61
CA VAL A 230 -5.27 16.29 -5.07
C VAL A 230 -6.34 17.39 -4.91
N GLU A 231 -7.62 17.06 -5.11
CA GLU A 231 -8.73 18.00 -4.88
C GLU A 231 -9.03 18.22 -3.39
N GLU A 232 -8.82 17.22 -2.54
CA GLU A 232 -9.03 17.30 -1.08
C GLU A 232 -7.92 18.12 -0.37
N LEU A 233 -6.67 18.02 -0.85
CA LEU A 233 -5.54 18.84 -0.38
C LEU A 233 -5.76 20.34 -0.66
N ALA A 234 -6.44 20.68 -1.76
CA ALA A 234 -6.82 22.05 -2.09
C ALA A 234 -7.89 22.65 -1.15
N ALA A 235 -8.55 21.84 -0.31
CA ALA A 235 -9.68 22.24 0.53
C ALA A 235 -9.36 22.43 2.03
N ARG A 236 -8.12 22.19 2.49
CA ARG A 236 -7.72 22.31 3.91
C ARG A 236 -7.41 23.75 4.32
N ALA A 237 -7.91 24.18 5.48
CA ALA A 237 -7.60 25.48 6.11
C ALA A 237 -6.13 25.54 6.56
N PRO A 238 -5.48 26.72 6.56
CA PRO A 238 -4.02 26.79 6.45
C PRO A 238 -3.32 26.43 7.76
N GLU A 239 -2.57 25.32 7.75
CA GLU A 239 -1.43 25.15 8.64
C GLU A 239 -0.34 26.16 8.24
N ARG A 240 0.34 26.76 9.23
CA ARG A 240 1.34 27.79 8.98
C ARG A 240 2.57 27.17 8.35
N ILE A 241 2.71 27.35 7.04
CA ILE A 241 3.97 27.19 6.33
C ILE A 241 4.99 28.17 6.95
N ASP A 242 6.20 27.69 7.24
CA ASP A 242 7.28 28.55 7.73
C ASP A 242 7.52 29.74 6.78
N THR A 243 7.83 30.89 7.37
CA THR A 243 7.83 32.17 6.63
C THR A 243 8.86 32.25 5.51
N ASP A 244 9.94 31.48 5.62
CA ASP A 244 10.99 31.33 4.62
C ASP A 244 10.54 30.46 3.43
N VAL A 245 9.91 29.31 3.67
CA VAL A 245 9.36 28.46 2.60
C VAL A 245 8.24 29.19 1.86
N LEU A 246 7.40 29.94 2.56
CA LEU A 246 6.36 30.76 1.92
C LEU A 246 6.96 31.88 1.05
N ALA A 247 8.05 32.51 1.48
CA ALA A 247 8.75 33.50 0.69
C ALA A 247 9.38 32.87 -0.56
N ALA A 248 10.01 31.70 -0.40
CA ALA A 248 10.62 30.93 -1.48
C ALA A 248 9.58 30.46 -2.51
N LEU A 249 8.41 29.98 -2.07
CA LEU A 249 7.30 29.60 -2.96
C LEU A 249 6.81 30.78 -3.80
N ARG A 250 6.71 31.99 -3.21
CA ARG A 250 6.33 33.22 -3.94
C ARG A 250 7.41 33.72 -4.90
N ALA A 251 8.68 33.45 -4.61
CA ALA A 251 9.77 33.70 -5.53
C ALA A 251 9.69 32.73 -6.71
N ALA A 252 9.53 31.44 -6.43
CA ALA A 252 9.42 30.37 -7.42
C ALA A 252 8.19 30.52 -8.32
N GLU A 253 7.05 30.96 -7.81
CA GLU A 253 5.85 31.22 -8.62
C GLU A 253 6.08 32.34 -9.66
N ARG A 254 6.94 33.33 -9.35
CA ARG A 254 7.24 34.45 -10.28
C ARG A 254 8.33 34.09 -11.28
N ASP A 255 9.37 33.42 -10.80
CA ASP A 255 10.52 33.01 -11.62
C ASP A 255 11.15 31.74 -11.01
N PRO A 256 10.68 30.54 -11.40
CA PRO A 256 11.15 29.28 -10.84
C PRO A 256 12.65 29.04 -11.04
N ALA A 257 13.25 29.64 -12.08
CA ALA A 257 14.68 29.52 -12.40
C ALA A 257 15.52 30.64 -11.76
N GLY A 258 14.87 31.65 -11.16
CA GLY A 258 15.50 32.85 -10.59
C GLY A 258 15.55 32.87 -9.06
N CYS A 259 15.18 31.79 -8.38
CA CYS A 259 15.30 31.71 -6.92
C CYS A 259 16.77 31.74 -6.49
N SER A 260 17.02 32.33 -5.31
CA SER A 260 18.31 32.29 -4.65
C SER A 260 18.60 30.90 -4.04
N ASP A 261 19.86 30.64 -3.71
CA ASP A 261 20.28 29.39 -3.06
C ASP A 261 19.57 29.17 -1.72
N ASP A 262 19.34 30.22 -0.94
CA ASP A 262 18.62 30.14 0.35
C ASP A 262 17.14 29.79 0.14
N GLU A 263 16.51 30.33 -0.91
CA GLU A 263 15.14 29.99 -1.28
C GLU A 263 15.04 28.54 -1.77
N TYR A 264 15.97 28.07 -2.62
CA TYR A 264 16.01 26.67 -3.02
C TYR A 264 16.28 25.73 -1.84
N LEU A 265 17.15 26.12 -0.91
CA LEU A 265 17.41 25.34 0.30
C LEU A 265 16.14 25.22 1.16
N ALA A 266 15.41 26.32 1.37
CA ALA A 266 14.15 26.32 2.09
C ALA A 266 13.11 25.39 1.44
N LEU A 267 12.98 25.42 0.10
CA LEU A 267 12.11 24.51 -0.64
C LEU A 267 12.56 23.05 -0.51
N ALA A 268 13.87 22.78 -0.54
CA ALA A 268 14.44 21.43 -0.47
C ALA A 268 14.32 20.78 0.91
N THR A 269 14.26 21.59 1.97
CA THR A 269 14.11 21.12 3.36
C THR A 269 12.66 21.20 3.87
N ALA A 270 11.69 21.56 3.03
CA ALA A 270 10.30 21.64 3.41
C ALA A 270 9.73 20.26 3.80
N ASP A 271 8.86 20.24 4.81
CA ASP A 271 8.14 19.06 5.28
C ASP A 271 6.64 19.32 5.44
N GLY A 272 5.87 18.26 5.71
CA GLY A 272 4.42 18.35 5.96
C GLY A 272 3.67 19.21 4.93
N PRO A 273 2.84 20.18 5.37
CA PRO A 273 2.09 21.07 4.47
C PRO A 273 2.97 21.94 3.55
N ALA A 274 4.18 22.27 3.99
CA ALA A 274 5.10 23.06 3.19
C ALA A 274 5.60 22.24 1.99
N LEU A 275 5.91 20.95 2.21
CA LEU A 275 6.25 20.02 1.14
C LEU A 275 5.08 19.78 0.17
N GLU A 276 3.84 19.68 0.68
CA GLU A 276 2.65 19.59 -0.16
C GLU A 276 2.52 20.81 -1.09
N ALA A 277 2.80 22.02 -0.60
CA ALA A 277 2.79 23.23 -1.41
C ALA A 277 3.90 23.25 -2.47
N VAL A 278 5.11 22.78 -2.12
CA VAL A 278 6.23 22.64 -3.07
C VAL A 278 5.89 21.65 -4.18
N THR A 279 5.33 20.49 -3.83
CA THR A 279 4.95 19.46 -4.81
C THR A 279 3.80 19.90 -5.70
N ALA A 280 2.82 20.64 -5.16
CA ALA A 280 1.74 21.23 -5.96
C ALA A 280 2.25 22.27 -6.98
N LEU A 281 3.17 23.15 -6.58
CA LEU A 281 3.80 24.10 -7.51
C LEU A 281 4.59 23.36 -8.60
N ALA A 282 5.35 22.32 -8.23
CA ALA A 282 6.08 21.48 -9.19
C ALA A 282 5.13 20.75 -10.16
N ASP A 283 4.00 20.22 -9.69
CA ASP A 283 2.98 19.58 -10.54
C ASP A 283 2.36 20.56 -11.52
N SER A 284 2.05 21.78 -11.07
CA SER A 284 1.53 22.84 -11.94
C SER A 284 2.51 23.17 -13.06
N LEU A 285 3.79 23.37 -12.73
CA LEU A 285 4.84 23.65 -13.72
C LEU A 285 5.01 22.48 -14.71
N ARG A 286 4.98 21.24 -14.21
CA ARG A 286 4.99 20.04 -15.06
C ARG A 286 3.78 20.04 -15.99
N ARG A 287 2.58 20.33 -15.48
CA ARG A 287 1.33 20.35 -16.26
C ARG A 287 1.34 21.41 -17.35
N ASP A 288 1.90 22.58 -17.07
CA ASP A 288 2.05 23.63 -18.08
C ASP A 288 2.97 23.22 -19.23
N VAL A 289 3.98 22.37 -18.95
CA VAL A 289 4.97 21.94 -19.94
C VAL A 289 4.51 20.70 -20.72
N VAL A 290 3.96 19.68 -20.05
CA VAL A 290 3.64 18.38 -20.68
C VAL A 290 2.16 18.01 -20.66
N GLY A 291 1.28 18.85 -20.12
CA GLY A 291 -0.13 18.53 -19.96
C GLY A 291 -0.34 17.39 -18.95
N ASP A 292 -1.33 16.54 -19.20
CA ASP A 292 -1.65 15.38 -18.35
C ASP A 292 -0.87 14.10 -18.72
N ASP A 293 -0.06 14.16 -19.79
CA ASP A 293 0.66 13.00 -20.29
C ASP A 293 1.92 12.73 -19.44
N VAL A 294 2.01 11.50 -18.91
CA VAL A 294 3.24 10.94 -18.35
C VAL A 294 3.75 9.89 -19.32
N THR A 295 4.94 10.13 -19.89
CA THR A 295 5.46 9.30 -20.98
C THR A 295 6.31 8.15 -20.47
N PHE A 296 6.27 7.02 -21.18
CA PHE A 296 7.15 5.88 -20.96
C PHE A 296 7.65 5.34 -22.30
N VAL A 297 8.73 4.55 -22.26
CA VAL A 297 9.24 3.81 -23.42
C VAL A 297 9.48 2.35 -23.01
N VAL A 298 9.09 1.40 -23.86
CA VAL A 298 9.40 -0.02 -23.64
C VAL A 298 10.88 -0.24 -23.98
N ASN A 299 11.70 -0.38 -22.94
CA ASN A 299 13.16 -0.39 -23.00
C ASN A 299 13.75 -1.64 -22.32
N ARG A 300 14.91 -2.11 -22.80
CA ARG A 300 15.80 -3.03 -22.07
C ARG A 300 17.14 -2.38 -21.77
N ASN A 301 17.53 -2.38 -20.50
CA ASN A 301 18.88 -2.04 -20.07
C ASN A 301 19.86 -3.18 -20.43
N ILE A 302 20.96 -2.84 -21.09
CA ILE A 302 22.05 -3.77 -21.42
C ILE A 302 23.34 -3.22 -20.84
N ASN A 303 23.80 -3.84 -19.75
CA ASN A 303 25.09 -3.51 -19.19
C ASN A 303 26.20 -4.33 -19.84
N PHE A 304 26.94 -3.72 -20.78
CA PHE A 304 27.93 -4.44 -21.60
C PHE A 304 29.20 -4.84 -20.83
N THR A 305 29.48 -4.22 -19.69
CA THR A 305 30.52 -4.67 -18.75
C THR A 305 30.25 -4.08 -17.38
N ASN A 306 30.66 -4.77 -16.32
CA ASN A 306 30.74 -4.19 -14.98
C ASN A 306 32.19 -3.86 -14.56
N ILE A 307 33.18 -4.11 -15.42
CA ILE A 307 34.60 -3.81 -15.15
C ILE A 307 34.80 -2.30 -15.24
N CYS A 308 35.28 -1.67 -14.17
CA CYS A 308 35.43 -0.22 -14.12
C CYS A 308 36.65 0.21 -13.31
N TYR A 309 37.47 1.11 -13.86
CA TYR A 309 38.64 1.66 -13.14
C TYR A 309 38.33 2.93 -12.32
N THR A 310 37.15 3.54 -12.47
CA THR A 310 36.83 4.85 -11.87
C THR A 310 36.72 4.82 -10.34
N GLY A 311 36.16 3.75 -9.76
CA GLY A 311 36.09 3.57 -8.30
C GLY A 311 35.12 4.49 -7.55
N CYS A 312 33.95 4.79 -8.12
CA CYS A 312 32.91 5.59 -7.47
C CYS A 312 32.42 4.94 -6.16
N ARG A 313 32.51 5.65 -5.02
CA ARG A 313 32.18 5.09 -3.68
C ARG A 313 30.73 4.65 -3.49
N PHE A 314 29.82 5.20 -4.28
CA PHE A 314 28.38 4.88 -4.24
C PHE A 314 27.99 3.76 -5.21
N CYS A 315 28.89 3.33 -6.10
CA CYS A 315 28.55 2.39 -7.17
C CYS A 315 28.63 0.94 -6.66
N ALA A 316 27.48 0.28 -6.58
CA ALA A 316 27.39 -1.15 -6.27
C ALA A 316 27.57 -2.06 -7.50
N PHE A 317 27.64 -1.48 -8.71
CA PHE A 317 27.74 -2.21 -9.97
C PHE A 317 29.18 -2.52 -10.38
N ALA A 318 30.11 -1.60 -10.11
CA ALA A 318 31.48 -1.68 -10.58
C ALA A 318 32.28 -2.81 -9.91
N GLN A 319 32.99 -3.58 -10.73
CA GLN A 319 33.94 -4.61 -10.31
C GLN A 319 35.33 -4.28 -10.85
N ARG A 320 36.37 -4.74 -10.15
CA ARG A 320 37.73 -4.79 -10.70
C ARG A 320 37.84 -6.03 -11.57
N LYS A 321 38.70 -5.98 -12.58
CA LYS A 321 38.89 -7.08 -13.55
C LYS A 321 39.17 -8.46 -12.90
N GLY A 322 39.77 -8.49 -11.71
CA GLY A 322 40.08 -9.72 -10.99
C GLY A 322 39.01 -10.19 -10.01
N ASP A 323 37.93 -9.44 -9.84
CA ASP A 323 36.85 -9.79 -8.92
C ASP A 323 36.02 -10.94 -9.51
N ALA A 324 35.48 -11.80 -8.64
CA ALA A 324 34.79 -13.02 -9.07
C ALA A 324 33.58 -12.76 -9.97
N ASP A 325 32.91 -11.62 -9.77
CA ASP A 325 31.69 -11.24 -10.48
C ASP A 325 31.97 -10.30 -11.68
N ALA A 326 33.24 -10.11 -12.05
CA ALA A 326 33.62 -9.26 -13.17
C ALA A 326 33.25 -9.91 -14.51
N TYR A 327 32.60 -9.16 -15.40
CA TYR A 327 32.22 -9.61 -16.73
C TYR A 327 32.34 -8.51 -17.80
N SER A 328 32.51 -8.94 -19.04
CA SER A 328 32.41 -8.11 -20.24
C SER A 328 31.70 -8.91 -21.32
N LEU A 329 30.61 -8.36 -21.83
CA LEU A 329 29.78 -8.98 -22.85
C LEU A 329 30.42 -8.79 -24.23
N SER A 330 30.36 -9.82 -25.06
CA SER A 330 30.68 -9.72 -26.47
C SER A 330 29.63 -8.91 -27.24
N THR A 331 29.99 -8.41 -28.42
CA THR A 331 29.06 -7.73 -29.33
C THR A 331 27.87 -8.61 -29.72
N ASP A 332 28.09 -9.91 -29.87
CA ASP A 332 27.05 -10.88 -30.23
C ASP A 332 26.05 -11.07 -29.08
N GLU A 333 26.54 -11.17 -27.86
CA GLU A 333 25.72 -11.24 -26.65
C GLU A 333 24.91 -9.96 -26.40
N VAL A 334 25.44 -8.79 -26.79
CA VAL A 334 24.71 -7.51 -26.73
C VAL A 334 23.65 -7.44 -27.83
N ALA A 335 23.99 -7.85 -29.06
CA ALA A 335 23.05 -7.91 -30.16
C ALA A 335 21.90 -8.88 -29.89
N GLU A 336 22.17 -10.04 -29.28
CA GLU A 336 21.14 -11.02 -28.96
C GLU A 336 20.23 -10.53 -27.83
N ARG A 337 20.75 -9.87 -26.80
CA ARG A 337 19.91 -9.21 -25.78
C ARG A 337 19.01 -8.13 -26.39
N ALA A 338 19.50 -7.38 -27.38
CA ALA A 338 18.69 -6.41 -28.10
C ALA A 338 17.61 -7.08 -28.98
N TRP A 339 17.92 -8.24 -29.58
CA TRP A 339 16.95 -9.04 -30.33
C TRP A 339 15.85 -9.60 -29.43
N GLU A 340 16.21 -10.20 -28.30
CA GLU A 340 15.26 -10.66 -27.30
C GLU A 340 14.33 -9.53 -26.83
N ALA A 341 14.88 -8.34 -26.58
CA ALA A 341 14.11 -7.15 -26.20
C ALA A 341 13.11 -6.77 -27.30
N HIS A 342 13.56 -6.76 -28.55
CA HIS A 342 12.73 -6.45 -29.70
C HIS A 342 11.57 -7.44 -29.85
N VAL A 343 11.84 -8.75 -29.71
CA VAL A 343 10.82 -9.80 -29.75
C VAL A 343 9.80 -9.62 -28.62
N ALA A 344 10.22 -9.14 -27.45
CA ALA A 344 9.35 -8.79 -26.33
C ALA A 344 8.62 -7.44 -26.48
N GLY A 345 8.79 -6.74 -27.62
CA GLY A 345 8.09 -5.48 -27.91
C GLY A 345 8.86 -4.20 -27.53
N ALA A 346 10.12 -4.29 -27.12
CA ALA A 346 10.93 -3.12 -26.85
C ALA A 346 11.24 -2.32 -28.13
N THR A 347 11.22 -1.00 -27.98
CA THR A 347 11.53 -0.02 -29.05
C THR A 347 12.85 0.70 -28.82
N GLU A 348 13.38 0.62 -27.60
CA GLU A 348 14.66 1.19 -27.18
C GLU A 348 15.52 0.16 -26.42
N VAL A 349 16.84 0.28 -26.56
CA VAL A 349 17.79 -0.29 -25.59
C VAL A 349 18.61 0.82 -24.95
N CYS A 350 18.78 0.72 -23.64
CA CYS A 350 19.68 1.58 -22.86
C CYS A 350 21.00 0.84 -22.58
N MET A 351 22.12 1.30 -23.16
CA MET A 351 23.42 0.65 -22.99
C MET A 351 24.36 1.48 -22.11
N GLN A 352 24.73 0.95 -20.95
CA GLN A 352 25.64 1.58 -19.99
C GLN A 352 26.50 0.54 -19.30
N GLY A 353 27.78 0.81 -19.08
CA GLY A 353 28.69 -0.16 -18.48
C GLY A 353 29.77 0.50 -17.63
N GLY A 354 30.63 -0.34 -17.08
CA GLY A 354 31.87 0.10 -16.47
C GLY A 354 32.84 0.72 -17.48
N ILE A 355 33.77 1.54 -16.97
CA ILE A 355 34.84 2.11 -17.78
C ILE A 355 35.98 1.09 -17.84
N ASP A 356 35.89 0.15 -18.78
CA ASP A 356 36.89 -0.90 -18.97
C ASP A 356 38.14 -0.34 -19.70
N PRO A 357 39.34 -0.35 -19.08
CA PRO A 357 40.56 0.11 -19.73
C PRO A 357 40.96 -0.75 -20.94
N GLU A 358 40.49 -1.99 -21.03
CA GLU A 358 40.81 -2.91 -22.12
C GLU A 358 39.80 -2.92 -23.26
N LEU A 359 38.68 -2.19 -23.13
CA LEU A 359 37.74 -2.03 -24.22
C LEU A 359 38.46 -1.46 -25.46
N PRO A 360 38.36 -2.07 -26.65
CA PRO A 360 39.01 -1.57 -27.85
C PRO A 360 38.59 -0.13 -28.19
N VAL A 361 39.42 0.59 -28.96
CA VAL A 361 39.11 1.96 -29.45
C VAL A 361 37.75 2.00 -30.14
N THR A 362 37.41 0.96 -30.89
CA THR A 362 36.13 0.85 -31.60
C THR A 362 35.02 0.23 -30.75
N GLY A 363 35.29 -0.25 -29.54
CA GLY A 363 34.39 -1.10 -28.76
C GLY A 363 33.01 -0.50 -28.55
N TYR A 364 32.91 0.78 -28.17
CA TYR A 364 31.62 1.47 -28.05
C TYR A 364 30.86 1.55 -29.38
N ALA A 365 31.56 1.87 -30.47
CA ALA A 365 30.96 1.94 -31.80
C ALA A 365 30.55 0.54 -32.30
N ASP A 366 31.32 -0.50 -31.97
CA ASP A 366 31.06 -1.88 -32.37
C ASP A 366 29.83 -2.43 -31.65
N LEU A 367 29.62 -2.09 -30.38
CA LEU A 367 28.39 -2.40 -29.63
C LEU A 367 27.16 -1.81 -30.33
N VAL A 368 27.20 -0.53 -30.70
CA VAL A 368 26.10 0.14 -31.41
C VAL A 368 25.88 -0.49 -32.79
N ARG A 369 26.95 -0.77 -33.54
CA ARG A 369 26.87 -1.43 -34.85
C ARG A 369 26.24 -2.82 -34.74
N ALA A 370 26.60 -3.59 -33.72
CA ALA A 370 26.07 -4.94 -33.51
C ALA A 370 24.56 -4.90 -33.26
N VAL A 371 24.09 -4.00 -32.38
CA VAL A 371 22.64 -3.79 -32.16
C VAL A 371 21.95 -3.38 -33.45
N LYS A 372 22.49 -2.41 -34.19
CA LYS A 372 21.88 -1.92 -35.44
C LYS A 372 21.90 -2.93 -36.58
N ALA A 373 22.90 -3.80 -36.64
CA ALA A 373 22.96 -4.87 -37.63
C ALA A 373 21.91 -5.95 -37.35
N ARG A 374 21.70 -6.30 -36.07
CA ARG A 374 20.74 -7.32 -35.64
C ARG A 374 19.30 -6.83 -35.63
N VAL A 375 19.08 -5.59 -35.17
CA VAL A 375 17.77 -4.96 -35.03
C VAL A 375 17.80 -3.53 -35.59
N PRO A 376 17.71 -3.34 -36.92
CA PRO A 376 17.84 -2.01 -37.54
C PRO A 376 16.86 -0.96 -37.01
N SER A 377 15.67 -1.36 -36.59
CA SER A 377 14.61 -0.50 -36.05
C SER A 377 14.82 -0.07 -34.60
N MET A 378 15.70 -0.71 -33.83
CA MET A 378 15.87 -0.46 -32.41
C MET A 378 16.45 0.94 -32.14
N HIS A 379 15.84 1.76 -31.29
CA HIS A 379 16.48 2.98 -30.80
C HIS A 379 17.62 2.63 -29.84
N VAL A 380 18.76 3.32 -29.95
CA VAL A 380 19.93 3.04 -29.13
C VAL A 380 20.23 4.28 -28.30
N HIS A 381 19.82 4.22 -27.04
CA HIS A 381 20.16 5.19 -26.01
C HIS A 381 21.38 4.67 -25.28
N ALA A 382 22.57 5.20 -25.56
CA ALA A 382 23.80 4.59 -25.06
C ALA A 382 24.81 5.61 -24.57
N PHE A 383 25.54 5.18 -23.54
CA PHE A 383 26.74 5.77 -22.98
C PHE A 383 26.51 7.08 -22.22
N SER A 384 27.00 7.10 -20.99
CA SER A 384 27.16 8.31 -20.19
C SER A 384 28.29 9.19 -20.73
N PRO A 385 28.35 10.47 -20.31
CA PRO A 385 29.47 11.35 -20.64
C PRO A 385 30.85 10.77 -20.29
N MET A 386 30.97 9.95 -19.23
CA MET A 386 32.24 9.31 -18.86
C MET A 386 32.66 8.21 -19.84
N GLU A 387 31.70 7.40 -20.32
CA GLU A 387 31.97 6.36 -21.31
C GLU A 387 32.38 6.98 -22.66
N ILE A 388 31.71 8.07 -23.06
CA ILE A 388 32.09 8.84 -24.24
C ILE A 388 33.49 9.45 -24.07
N ALA A 389 33.77 10.08 -22.92
CA ALA A 389 35.08 10.65 -22.63
C ALA A 389 36.20 9.59 -22.67
N ASN A 390 35.95 8.40 -22.11
CA ASN A 390 36.88 7.27 -22.20
C ASN A 390 37.07 6.84 -23.66
N GLY A 391 35.99 6.67 -24.41
CA GLY A 391 36.01 6.25 -25.81
C GLY A 391 36.81 7.18 -26.72
N VAL A 392 36.77 8.51 -26.50
CA VAL A 392 37.53 9.48 -27.32
C VAL A 392 39.01 9.61 -26.91
N THR A 393 39.39 9.09 -25.74
CA THR A 393 40.79 9.12 -25.25
C THR A 393 41.61 7.92 -25.69
N LYS A 394 40.96 6.90 -26.25
CA LYS A 394 41.57 5.74 -26.89
C LYS A 394 41.71 5.98 -28.38
#